data_AF-M1P5F9-F1
#
_entry.id   AF-M1P5F9-F1
#
_cell.length_a   1.000
_cell.length_b   1.000
_cell.length_c   1.000
_cell.angle_alpha   90.00
_cell.angle_beta   90.00
_cell.angle_gamma   90.00
#
_symmetry.space_group_name_H-M   'P 1'
#
loop_
_entity.id
_entity.type
_entity.pdbx_description
1 polymer ?
#
loop_
_entity_poly.entity_id
_entity_poly.type
_entity_poly.pdbx_seq_one_letter_code
_entity_poly.pdbx_strand_id
1 'polypeptide(L)'
;MPIQTHSIVALVGRPNVGKSTLFNRITRSRKALVDPTPGVTRDRHYEKVVWNDKLFMLVDTGGIEDASGDTMGGHIRNQALAAIEEADIILFVLDGREGVTPADKEVANLLRRTDKTIFYVINKIDGPEQETEQMAQFYELGVNELWAVSAEHKYGFHTLMDALDESLLESDDEIDLPDGTVKVAFFGRPNVGKSSMINRILGHDRMVVSEVSGTTRDSVDTLLTHGKYNYLLIDTAGIRRKGKTKEKLEKFSILKALAALEKCDIAVVLIDAEEGITEQDTKVIGYTQEQGRGLILLVNKWDLVKDDKERQKQIMGEIALAVPFVGFAPLLTASALTGYGIKRLFPTIGSVYRQFTSVFPTSALNRLLQDAVEDHSPPIYKNKRLKFYYTSQVGSRPPKFVIMSNSSKGVHFSYERYLTNRFRDGLGLDKVPIQLYIRDKNRDKKGKK
;
A
#
# COMPACT_ATOMS: atom_id res chain seq x y z
N MET A 1 14.85 -8.23 -5.72
CA MET A 1 13.41 -8.57 -5.72
C MET A 1 12.66 -7.44 -4.98
N PRO A 2 11.39 -7.16 -5.30
CA PRO A 2 10.64 -6.04 -4.73
C PRO A 2 10.48 -6.18 -3.20
N ILE A 3 10.36 -5.03 -2.53
CA ILE A 3 10.22 -4.91 -1.08
C ILE A 3 8.74 -5.14 -0.76
N GLN A 4 8.42 -6.32 -0.23
CA GLN A 4 7.06 -6.63 0.20
C GLN A 4 6.86 -6.34 1.68
N THR A 5 5.77 -5.66 1.99
CA THR A 5 5.26 -5.39 3.34
C THR A 5 4.46 -6.57 3.90
N HIS A 6 4.08 -7.51 3.03
CA HIS A 6 3.24 -8.67 3.32
C HIS A 6 3.65 -9.82 2.40
N SER A 7 3.63 -11.06 2.89
CA SER A 7 3.92 -12.22 2.04
C SER A 7 2.98 -12.23 0.81
N ILE A 8 3.55 -12.43 -0.38
CA ILE A 8 2.77 -12.68 -1.60
C ILE A 8 2.66 -14.20 -1.71
N VAL A 9 1.43 -14.65 -1.76
CA VAL A 9 1.05 -16.04 -1.94
C VAL A 9 0.50 -16.19 -3.36
N ALA A 10 1.16 -16.97 -4.21
CA ALA A 10 0.72 -17.21 -5.58
C ALA A 10 0.07 -18.58 -5.74
N LEU A 11 -1.08 -18.63 -6.41
CA LEU A 11 -1.71 -19.87 -6.87
C LEU A 11 -1.17 -20.26 -8.24
N VAL A 12 -0.47 -21.39 -8.32
CA VAL A 12 0.08 -21.92 -9.58
C VAL A 12 -0.53 -23.28 -9.85
N GLY A 13 -0.75 -23.64 -11.11
CA GLY A 13 -1.28 -24.95 -11.49
C GLY A 13 -1.90 -24.93 -12.88
N ARG A 14 -2.12 -26.10 -13.47
CA ARG A 14 -2.75 -26.21 -14.78
C ARG A 14 -4.20 -25.67 -14.79
N PRO A 15 -4.79 -25.38 -15.96
CA PRO A 15 -6.20 -25.00 -16.04
C PRO A 15 -7.11 -26.07 -15.41
N ASN A 16 -8.27 -25.64 -14.88
CA ASN A 16 -9.33 -26.49 -14.31
C ASN A 16 -9.01 -27.30 -13.03
N VAL A 17 -7.83 -27.15 -12.43
CA VAL A 17 -7.50 -27.74 -11.10
C VAL A 17 -8.26 -27.08 -9.93
N GLY A 18 -8.95 -25.97 -10.18
CA GLY A 18 -9.73 -25.23 -9.17
C GLY A 18 -9.01 -24.09 -8.46
N LYS A 19 -7.96 -23.51 -9.08
CA LYS A 19 -7.26 -22.31 -8.58
C LYS A 19 -8.22 -21.17 -8.22
N SER A 20 -9.10 -20.76 -9.13
CA SER A 20 -10.02 -19.65 -8.89
C SER A 20 -11.09 -19.97 -7.85
N THR A 21 -11.44 -21.25 -7.68
CA THR A 21 -12.32 -21.71 -6.59
C THR A 21 -11.62 -21.56 -5.24
N LEU A 22 -10.35 -21.96 -5.15
CA LEU A 22 -9.53 -21.80 -3.96
C LEU A 22 -9.28 -20.31 -3.66
N PHE A 23 -8.95 -19.51 -4.67
CA PHE A 23 -8.80 -18.06 -4.59
C PHE A 23 -10.01 -17.39 -3.96
N ASN A 24 -11.20 -17.63 -4.52
CA ASN A 24 -12.46 -17.10 -4.01
C ASN A 24 -12.76 -17.55 -2.58
N ARG A 25 -12.33 -18.75 -2.20
CA ARG A 25 -12.53 -19.25 -0.83
C ARG A 25 -11.63 -18.54 0.17
N ILE A 26 -10.35 -18.38 -0.16
CA ILE A 26 -9.37 -17.69 0.67
C ILE A 26 -9.85 -16.25 0.90
N THR A 27 -10.26 -15.54 -0.16
CA THR A 27 -10.70 -14.14 -0.10
C THR A 27 -12.06 -13.92 0.57
N ARG A 28 -12.94 -14.92 0.61
CA ARG A 28 -14.29 -14.80 1.24
C ARG A 28 -14.35 -15.30 2.68
N SER A 29 -13.26 -15.82 3.24
CA SER A 29 -13.24 -16.27 4.63
C SER A 29 -13.45 -15.08 5.60
N ARG A 30 -14.25 -15.27 6.65
CA ARG A 30 -14.98 -14.21 7.42
C ARG A 30 -14.14 -13.11 8.12
N LYS A 31 -12.81 -13.10 7.97
CA LYS A 31 -11.90 -12.05 8.48
C LYS A 31 -11.18 -11.26 7.37
N ALA A 32 -11.27 -11.65 6.11
CA ALA A 32 -10.67 -10.89 5.01
C ALA A 32 -11.44 -9.57 4.80
N LEU A 33 -10.84 -8.46 5.19
CA LEU A 33 -11.30 -7.13 4.80
C LEU A 33 -10.87 -6.91 3.35
N VAL A 34 -11.70 -7.38 2.43
CA VAL A 34 -11.51 -7.15 0.99
C VAL A 34 -11.74 -5.66 0.74
N ASP A 35 -10.67 -4.94 0.43
CA ASP A 35 -10.74 -3.56 -0.01
C ASP A 35 -10.80 -3.58 -1.55
N PRO A 36 -11.97 -3.35 -2.17
CA PRO A 36 -12.08 -3.26 -3.61
C PRO A 36 -11.48 -1.91 -4.03
N THR A 37 -10.15 -1.84 -4.18
CA THR A 37 -9.52 -0.70 -4.82
C THR A 37 -9.69 -0.89 -6.33
N PRO A 38 -10.58 -0.15 -7.02
CA PRO A 38 -10.80 -0.33 -8.44
C PRO A 38 -9.73 0.46 -9.17
N GLY A 39 -8.74 -0.24 -9.75
CA GLY A 39 -7.81 0.38 -10.69
C GLY A 39 -6.36 -0.07 -10.54
N VAL A 40 -6.05 -1.26 -11.04
CA VAL A 40 -4.73 -1.54 -11.64
C VAL A 40 -4.94 -2.56 -12.75
N THR A 41 -4.59 -2.12 -13.95
CA THR A 41 -4.58 -2.76 -15.27
C THR A 41 -4.61 -4.31 -15.34
N ARG A 42 -5.70 -4.79 -15.96
CA ARG A 42 -5.90 -5.92 -16.91
C ARG A 42 -5.35 -7.34 -16.73
N ASP A 43 -4.28 -7.66 -15.99
CA ASP A 43 -3.65 -8.99 -16.18
C ASP A 43 -3.45 -9.88 -14.93
N ARG A 44 -3.59 -9.39 -13.68
CA ARG A 44 -3.45 -10.24 -12.48
C ARG A 44 -4.35 -9.77 -11.33
N HIS A 45 -5.08 -10.71 -10.72
CA HIS A 45 -5.97 -10.45 -9.59
C HIS A 45 -5.16 -10.52 -8.29
N TYR A 46 -4.84 -9.35 -7.73
CA TYR A 46 -4.26 -9.21 -6.39
C TYR A 46 -5.37 -8.98 -5.39
N GLU A 47 -5.41 -9.79 -4.33
CA GLU A 47 -6.39 -9.64 -3.26
C GLU A 47 -5.71 -9.63 -1.90
N LYS A 48 -6.19 -8.75 -1.02
CA LYS A 48 -5.66 -8.59 0.33
C LYS A 48 -6.40 -9.54 1.28
N VAL A 49 -5.66 -10.43 1.96
CA VAL A 49 -6.23 -11.48 2.82
C VAL A 49 -5.70 -11.37 4.25
N VAL A 50 -6.61 -11.38 5.22
CA VAL A 50 -6.28 -11.42 6.66
C VAL A 50 -6.72 -12.78 7.22
N TRP A 51 -5.77 -13.53 7.77
CA TRP A 51 -5.99 -14.81 8.44
C TRP A 51 -5.24 -14.80 9.78
N ASN A 52 -5.87 -15.24 10.87
CA ASN A 52 -5.29 -15.20 12.23
C ASN A 52 -4.55 -13.89 12.59
N ASP A 53 -5.09 -12.76 12.11
CA ASP A 53 -4.56 -11.41 12.30
C ASP A 53 -3.21 -11.12 11.59
N LYS A 54 -2.67 -12.09 10.82
CA LYS A 54 -1.62 -11.89 9.82
C LYS A 54 -2.22 -11.47 8.48
N LEU A 55 -1.48 -10.64 7.76
CA LEU A 55 -1.91 -10.05 6.51
C LEU A 55 -0.99 -10.48 5.37
N PHE A 56 -1.57 -10.95 4.26
CA PHE A 56 -0.84 -11.37 3.07
C PHE A 56 -1.57 -10.98 1.78
N MET A 57 -0.84 -10.94 0.68
CA MET A 57 -1.38 -10.67 -0.66
C MET A 57 -1.55 -11.99 -1.41
N LEU A 58 -2.74 -12.28 -1.91
CA LEU A 58 -3.02 -13.47 -2.72
C LEU A 58 -3.06 -13.10 -4.20
N VAL A 59 -2.40 -13.89 -5.05
CA VAL A 59 -2.32 -13.68 -6.50
C VAL A 59 -2.81 -14.92 -7.23
N ASP A 60 -3.77 -14.77 -8.14
CA ASP A 60 -4.14 -15.81 -9.10
C ASP A 60 -3.30 -15.65 -10.38
N THR A 61 -2.37 -16.57 -10.63
CA THR A 61 -1.56 -16.56 -11.87
C THR A 61 -2.33 -17.05 -13.09
N GLY A 62 -3.57 -17.52 -12.92
CA GLY A 62 -4.39 -18.10 -13.98
C GLY A 62 -5.11 -17.09 -14.89
N GLY A 63 -5.09 -15.79 -14.58
CA GLY A 63 -5.84 -14.76 -15.32
C GLY A 63 -5.21 -14.25 -16.61
N ILE A 64 -4.02 -14.71 -16.97
CA ILE A 64 -3.34 -14.31 -18.21
C ILE A 64 -3.74 -15.28 -19.33
N GLU A 65 -4.80 -14.95 -20.06
CA GLU A 65 -4.96 -15.42 -21.44
C GLU A 65 -4.01 -14.60 -22.31
N ASP A 66 -2.75 -15.04 -22.43
CA ASP A 66 -1.85 -14.46 -23.42
C ASP A 66 -2.36 -14.84 -24.81
N ALA A 67 -2.68 -13.82 -25.61
CA ALA A 67 -3.14 -13.93 -27.00
C ALA A 67 -2.08 -14.48 -27.98
N SER A 68 -1.10 -15.23 -27.50
CA SER A 68 -0.11 -15.95 -28.30
C SER A 68 -0.49 -17.43 -28.30
N GLY A 69 -0.77 -17.99 -29.49
CA GLY A 69 -1.20 -19.37 -29.72
C GLY A 69 -0.13 -20.43 -29.39
N ASP A 70 0.36 -20.42 -28.15
CA ASP A 70 1.34 -21.36 -27.64
C ASP A 70 0.65 -22.58 -27.01
N THR A 71 1.33 -23.72 -27.00
CA THR A 71 0.74 -24.96 -26.49
C THR A 71 0.46 -24.87 -24.98
N MET A 72 -0.61 -25.54 -24.51
CA MET A 72 -1.09 -25.53 -23.11
C MET A 72 0.02 -25.73 -22.05
N GLY A 73 1.10 -26.46 -22.37
CA GLY A 73 2.25 -26.68 -21.48
C GLY A 73 3.14 -25.45 -21.27
N GLY A 74 3.30 -24.59 -22.30
CA GLY A 74 4.11 -23.37 -22.21
C GLY A 74 3.51 -22.33 -21.26
N HIS A 75 2.18 -22.22 -21.24
CA HIS A 75 1.47 -21.27 -20.38
C HIS A 75 1.66 -21.55 -18.89
N ILE A 76 1.55 -22.81 -18.46
CA ILE A 76 1.68 -23.16 -17.03
C ILE A 76 3.12 -22.97 -16.56
N ARG A 77 4.10 -23.28 -17.42
CA ARG A 77 5.51 -23.04 -17.14
C ARG A 77 5.81 -21.56 -16.94
N ASN A 78 5.27 -20.68 -17.78
CA ASN A 78 5.43 -19.23 -17.64
C ASN A 78 4.76 -18.70 -16.36
N GLN A 79 3.58 -19.22 -15.99
CA GLN A 79 2.93 -18.90 -14.73
C GLN A 79 3.79 -19.29 -13.52
N ALA A 80 4.40 -20.49 -13.57
CA ALA A 80 5.30 -20.95 -12.51
C ALA A 80 6.57 -20.09 -12.42
N LEU A 81 7.18 -19.72 -13.54
CA LEU A 81 8.33 -18.80 -13.56
C LEU A 81 7.98 -17.43 -12.96
N ALA A 82 6.83 -16.87 -13.32
CA ALA A 82 6.37 -15.60 -12.78
C ALA A 82 6.12 -15.68 -11.26
N ALA A 83 5.49 -16.76 -10.78
CA ALA A 83 5.32 -16.99 -9.35
C ALA A 83 6.65 -17.13 -8.60
N ILE A 84 7.62 -17.84 -9.18
CA ILE A 84 8.98 -17.97 -8.63
C ILE A 84 9.69 -16.62 -8.61
N GLU A 85 9.36 -15.66 -9.47
CA GLU A 85 9.93 -14.33 -9.42
C GLU A 85 9.24 -13.44 -8.36
N GLU A 86 7.91 -13.53 -8.23
CA GLU A 86 7.08 -12.54 -7.53
C GLU A 86 6.55 -12.95 -6.16
N ALA A 87 6.38 -14.24 -5.88
CA ALA A 87 5.72 -14.71 -4.65
C ALA A 87 6.69 -15.21 -3.59
N ASP A 88 6.46 -14.93 -2.32
CA ASP A 88 7.27 -15.53 -1.24
C ASP A 88 6.89 -17.00 -1.00
N ILE A 89 5.60 -17.29 -1.18
CA ILE A 89 5.02 -18.62 -0.97
C ILE A 89 4.23 -19.01 -2.23
N ILE A 90 4.38 -20.26 -2.64
CA ILE A 90 3.69 -20.80 -3.81
C ILE A 90 2.74 -21.91 -3.37
N LEU A 91 1.45 -21.77 -3.68
CA LEU A 91 0.47 -22.84 -3.58
C LEU A 91 0.36 -23.51 -4.96
N PHE A 92 1.03 -24.64 -5.13
CA PHE A 92 0.96 -25.42 -6.36
C PHE A 92 -0.25 -26.35 -6.32
N VAL A 93 -1.30 -25.97 -7.02
CA VAL A 93 -2.61 -26.62 -7.02
C VAL A 93 -2.69 -27.69 -8.10
N LEU A 94 -3.03 -28.90 -7.69
CA LEU A 94 -3.18 -30.10 -8.49
C LEU A 94 -4.62 -30.63 -8.36
N ASP A 95 -5.05 -31.46 -9.30
CA ASP A 95 -6.40 -32.06 -9.30
C ASP A 95 -6.35 -33.51 -8.84
N GLY A 96 -6.90 -33.80 -7.65
CA GLY A 96 -6.93 -35.13 -7.06
C GLY A 96 -7.64 -36.20 -7.89
N ARG A 97 -8.59 -35.79 -8.75
CA ARG A 97 -9.37 -36.72 -9.59
C ARG A 97 -8.65 -37.11 -10.86
N GLU A 98 -7.88 -36.20 -11.43
CA GLU A 98 -7.16 -36.41 -12.70
C GLU A 98 -5.73 -36.91 -12.50
N GLY A 99 -5.16 -36.74 -11.30
CA GLY A 99 -3.82 -37.22 -10.99
C GLY A 99 -2.70 -36.34 -11.54
N VAL A 100 -1.48 -36.88 -11.49
CA VAL A 100 -0.27 -36.18 -11.91
C VAL A 100 -0.10 -36.26 -13.43
N THR A 101 0.00 -35.11 -14.08
CA THR A 101 0.28 -35.03 -15.52
C THR A 101 1.76 -34.75 -15.81
N PRO A 102 2.24 -34.96 -17.06
CA PRO A 102 3.60 -34.56 -17.44
C PRO A 102 3.86 -33.06 -17.24
N ALA A 103 2.86 -32.21 -17.47
CA ALA A 103 2.96 -30.77 -17.23
C ALA A 103 3.16 -30.44 -15.74
N ASP A 104 2.50 -31.20 -14.86
CA ASP A 104 2.66 -31.04 -13.40
C ASP A 104 4.08 -31.45 -12.96
N LYS A 105 4.64 -32.51 -13.55
CA LYS A 105 6.03 -32.94 -13.31
C LYS A 105 7.04 -31.87 -13.74
N GLU A 106 6.83 -31.23 -14.89
CA GLU A 106 7.68 -30.14 -15.36
C GLU A 106 7.66 -28.93 -14.42
N VAL A 107 6.48 -28.51 -13.98
CA VAL A 107 6.30 -27.39 -13.03
C VAL A 107 6.90 -27.74 -11.68
N ALA A 108 6.66 -28.95 -11.16
CA ALA A 108 7.26 -29.42 -9.91
C ALA A 108 8.80 -29.40 -9.98
N ASN A 109 9.39 -29.83 -11.10
CA ASN A 109 10.84 -29.78 -11.31
C ASN A 109 11.40 -28.35 -11.32
N LEU A 110 10.64 -27.39 -11.84
CA LEU A 110 11.01 -25.98 -11.82
C LEU A 110 10.95 -25.41 -10.40
N LEU A 111 9.85 -25.68 -9.70
CA LEU A 111 9.60 -25.27 -8.32
C LEU A 111 10.63 -25.86 -7.34
N ARG A 112 11.11 -27.09 -7.56
CA ARG A 112 12.19 -27.68 -6.71
C ARG A 112 13.52 -26.93 -6.77
N ARG A 113 13.74 -26.05 -7.76
CA ARG A 113 15.01 -25.30 -7.91
C ARG A 113 15.02 -23.97 -7.16
N THR A 114 13.91 -23.59 -6.52
CA THR A 114 13.82 -22.35 -5.74
C THR A 114 13.88 -22.63 -4.24
N ASP A 115 14.45 -21.70 -3.48
CA ASP A 115 14.49 -21.75 -2.01
C ASP A 115 13.20 -21.20 -1.36
N LYS A 116 12.10 -21.17 -2.11
CA LYS A 116 10.82 -20.61 -1.66
C LYS A 116 9.97 -21.68 -0.99
N THR A 117 9.07 -21.28 -0.10
CA THR A 117 8.12 -22.21 0.52
C THR A 117 7.05 -22.61 -0.49
N ILE A 118 6.83 -23.91 -0.66
CA ILE A 118 5.91 -24.46 -1.67
C ILE A 118 4.96 -25.43 -1.00
N PHE A 119 3.66 -25.16 -1.12
CA PHE A 119 2.59 -26.05 -0.69
C PHE A 119 2.07 -26.81 -1.90
N TYR A 120 2.19 -28.14 -1.89
CA TYR A 120 1.61 -29.01 -2.91
C TYR A 120 0.17 -29.32 -2.54
N VAL A 121 -0.77 -28.58 -3.12
CA VAL A 121 -2.19 -28.59 -2.77
C VAL A 121 -2.95 -29.51 -3.72
N ILE A 122 -3.44 -30.65 -3.22
CA ILE A 122 -4.26 -31.57 -4.01
C ILE A 122 -5.73 -31.21 -3.79
N ASN A 123 -6.31 -30.52 -4.78
CA ASN A 123 -7.69 -30.05 -4.72
C ASN A 123 -8.68 -31.11 -5.21
N LYS A 124 -9.97 -30.91 -4.92
CA LYS A 124 -11.09 -31.82 -5.24
C LYS A 124 -11.10 -33.13 -4.44
N ILE A 125 -10.46 -33.15 -3.27
CA ILE A 125 -10.58 -34.23 -2.27
C ILE A 125 -11.77 -33.90 -1.36
N ASP A 126 -12.93 -34.49 -1.61
CA ASP A 126 -14.18 -34.06 -0.98
C ASP A 126 -14.39 -34.63 0.43
N GLY A 127 -13.54 -35.57 0.87
CA GLY A 127 -13.58 -36.11 2.22
C GLY A 127 -12.50 -37.17 2.49
N PRO A 128 -12.41 -37.64 3.75
CA PRO A 128 -11.33 -38.54 4.21
C PRO A 128 -11.35 -39.91 3.54
N GLU A 129 -12.52 -40.38 3.11
CA GLU A 129 -12.68 -41.67 2.41
C GLU A 129 -11.91 -41.72 1.09
N GLN A 130 -11.73 -40.56 0.45
CA GLN A 130 -11.10 -40.42 -0.86
C GLN A 130 -9.62 -40.03 -0.78
N GLU A 131 -9.18 -39.51 0.38
CA GLU A 131 -7.85 -38.92 0.55
C GLU A 131 -6.76 -39.95 0.28
N THR A 132 -6.76 -41.09 0.97
CA THR A 132 -5.69 -42.10 0.84
C THR A 132 -5.51 -42.58 -0.60
N GLU A 133 -6.61 -42.87 -1.31
CA GLU A 133 -6.56 -43.39 -2.68
C GLU A 133 -6.12 -42.32 -3.67
N GLN A 134 -6.72 -41.13 -3.63
CA GLN A 134 -6.43 -40.07 -4.59
C GLN A 134 -5.06 -39.41 -4.34
N MET A 135 -4.56 -39.46 -3.11
CA MET A 135 -3.25 -38.91 -2.75
C MET A 135 -2.06 -39.78 -3.20
N ALA A 136 -2.24 -41.10 -3.27
CA ALA A 136 -1.15 -42.06 -3.48
C ALA A 136 -0.29 -41.75 -4.72
N GLN A 137 -0.92 -41.35 -5.82
CA GLN A 137 -0.26 -41.01 -7.08
C GLN A 137 0.63 -39.75 -7.00
N PHE A 138 0.37 -38.82 -6.07
CA PHE A 138 1.10 -37.56 -5.99
C PHE A 138 2.44 -37.67 -5.25
N TYR A 139 2.66 -38.75 -4.48
CA TYR A 139 3.95 -39.03 -3.87
C TYR A 139 5.06 -39.28 -4.90
N GLU A 140 4.71 -39.62 -6.16
CA GLU A 140 5.68 -39.73 -7.25
C GLU A 140 6.39 -38.41 -7.57
N LEU A 141 5.83 -37.27 -7.12
CA LEU A 141 6.46 -35.96 -7.24
C LEU A 141 7.67 -35.79 -6.30
N GLY A 142 7.93 -36.74 -5.40
CA GLY A 142 9.10 -36.73 -4.51
C GLY A 142 9.09 -35.56 -3.53
N VAL A 143 7.90 -35.21 -3.01
CA VAL A 143 7.69 -34.11 -2.08
C VAL A 143 7.33 -34.67 -0.70
N ASN A 144 7.79 -33.99 0.35
CA ASN A 144 7.65 -34.49 1.71
C ASN A 144 6.23 -34.34 2.25
N GLU A 145 5.51 -33.31 1.81
CA GLU A 145 4.22 -32.94 2.36
C GLU A 145 3.24 -32.58 1.25
N LEU A 146 2.03 -33.08 1.38
CA LEU A 146 0.93 -32.91 0.44
C LEU A 146 -0.31 -32.47 1.22
N TRP A 147 -1.04 -31.49 0.66
CA TRP A 147 -2.17 -30.85 1.32
C TRP A 147 -3.47 -31.19 0.60
N ALA A 148 -4.23 -32.16 1.12
CA ALA A 148 -5.54 -32.52 0.57
C ALA A 148 -6.58 -31.46 0.89
N VAL A 149 -7.26 -30.92 -0.12
CA VAL A 149 -8.30 -29.90 0.06
C VAL A 149 -9.50 -30.11 -0.86
N SER A 150 -10.68 -29.66 -0.39
CA SER A 150 -11.81 -29.37 -1.26
C SER A 150 -12.13 -27.87 -1.20
N ALA A 151 -11.71 -27.16 -2.25
CA ALA A 151 -12.07 -25.76 -2.46
C ALA A 151 -13.60 -25.57 -2.64
N GLU A 152 -14.40 -26.63 -2.80
CA GLU A 152 -15.87 -26.56 -2.85
C GLU A 152 -16.50 -26.93 -1.50
N HIS A 153 -15.99 -27.97 -0.83
CA HIS A 153 -16.64 -28.59 0.32
C HIS A 153 -15.95 -28.34 1.68
N LYS A 154 -15.02 -27.37 1.77
CA LYS A 154 -14.29 -26.95 3.01
C LYS A 154 -13.30 -27.96 3.57
N TYR A 155 -13.30 -29.20 3.10
CA TYR A 155 -12.38 -30.23 3.57
C TYR A 155 -10.91 -29.78 3.42
N GLY A 156 -10.10 -30.01 4.45
CA GLY A 156 -8.67 -29.63 4.49
C GLY A 156 -8.34 -28.13 4.43
N PHE A 157 -9.32 -27.26 4.20
CA PHE A 157 -9.08 -25.83 3.98
C PHE A 157 -8.48 -25.12 5.21
N HIS A 158 -9.02 -25.36 6.41
CA HIS A 158 -8.50 -24.75 7.63
C HIS A 158 -7.07 -25.22 7.92
N THR A 159 -6.82 -26.52 7.79
CA THR A 159 -5.49 -27.11 7.98
C THR A 159 -4.45 -26.51 7.02
N LEU A 160 -4.80 -26.35 5.74
CA LEU A 160 -3.94 -25.67 4.77
C LEU A 160 -3.67 -24.20 5.17
N MET A 161 -4.72 -23.48 5.60
CA MET A 161 -4.58 -22.07 5.97
C MET A 161 -3.78 -21.86 7.25
N ASP A 162 -3.91 -22.74 8.23
CA ASP A 162 -3.15 -22.67 9.48
C ASP A 162 -1.67 -22.99 9.24
N ALA A 163 -1.34 -23.97 8.37
CA ALA A 163 0.04 -24.22 7.97
C ALA A 163 0.63 -23.11 7.08
N LEU A 164 -0.21 -22.52 6.21
CA LEU A 164 0.18 -21.33 5.46
C LEU A 164 0.53 -20.19 6.42
N ASP A 165 -0.28 -19.97 7.47
CA ASP A 165 -0.05 -18.95 8.49
C ASP A 165 1.31 -19.08 9.18
N GLU A 166 1.74 -20.30 9.50
CA GLU A 166 3.07 -20.59 10.07
C GLU A 166 4.22 -20.21 9.12
N SER A 167 3.96 -20.25 7.81
CA SER A 167 4.94 -19.91 6.77
C SER A 167 4.88 -18.45 6.32
N LEU A 168 3.81 -17.73 6.67
CA LEU A 168 3.75 -16.29 6.43
C LEU A 168 4.87 -15.61 7.22
N LEU A 169 5.47 -14.60 6.62
CA LEU A 169 6.31 -13.68 7.38
C LEU A 169 5.45 -13.18 8.54
N GLU A 170 5.96 -13.32 9.76
CA GLU A 170 5.45 -12.51 10.86
C GLU A 170 5.49 -11.07 10.35
N SER A 171 4.38 -10.34 10.48
CA SER A 171 4.36 -8.91 10.19
C SER A 171 5.61 -8.36 10.84
N ASP A 172 6.57 -7.83 10.04
CA ASP A 172 7.91 -7.42 10.47
C ASP A 172 7.82 -7.08 11.94
N ASP A 173 8.52 -7.85 12.80
CA ASP A 173 8.68 -7.57 14.24
C ASP A 173 8.52 -6.07 14.42
N GLU A 174 7.62 -5.62 15.30
CA GLU A 174 7.58 -4.21 15.69
C GLU A 174 9.03 -3.83 15.94
N ILE A 175 9.63 -3.15 14.96
CA ILE A 175 10.95 -2.58 15.13
C ILE A 175 10.74 -1.76 16.37
N ASP A 176 11.46 -2.09 17.46
CA ASP A 176 11.33 -1.41 18.74
C ASP A 176 11.86 0.01 18.54
N LEU A 177 11.02 0.79 17.90
CA LEU A 177 11.22 2.17 17.55
C LEU A 177 10.73 2.93 18.76
N PRO A 178 11.51 3.91 19.23
CA PRO A 178 11.04 4.80 20.28
C PRO A 178 9.63 5.31 19.99
N ASP A 179 8.79 5.36 21.02
CA ASP A 179 7.43 5.86 20.90
C ASP A 179 7.36 7.21 20.20
N GLY A 180 6.39 7.34 19.28
CA GLY A 180 6.21 8.55 18.48
C GLY A 180 7.24 8.74 17.37
N THR A 181 7.99 7.70 16.99
CA THR A 181 8.85 7.73 15.80
C THR A 181 8.03 8.03 14.54
N VAL A 182 8.46 9.03 13.78
CA VAL A 182 7.82 9.44 12.53
C VAL A 182 8.52 8.74 11.37
N LYS A 183 7.78 7.95 10.58
CA LYS A 183 8.33 7.29 9.39
C LYS A 183 8.31 8.27 8.21
N VAL A 184 9.48 8.64 7.69
CA VAL A 184 9.64 9.64 6.62
C VAL A 184 10.28 9.02 5.39
N ALA A 185 9.65 9.15 4.23
CA ALA A 185 10.22 8.74 2.96
C ALA A 185 10.53 9.97 2.09
N PHE A 186 11.68 9.94 1.42
CA PHE A 186 12.10 10.98 0.49
C PHE A 186 11.91 10.50 -0.95
N PHE A 187 11.21 11.28 -1.75
CA PHE A 187 10.94 11.03 -3.15
C PHE A 187 11.45 12.14 -4.04
N GLY A 188 11.58 11.85 -5.32
CA GLY A 188 11.95 12.81 -6.34
C GLY A 188 12.69 12.13 -7.49
N ARG A 189 12.72 12.80 -8.64
CA ARG A 189 13.36 12.33 -9.86
C ARG A 189 14.86 12.08 -9.67
N PRO A 190 15.50 11.31 -10.58
CA PRO A 190 16.95 11.29 -10.68
C PRO A 190 17.53 12.72 -10.70
N ASN A 191 18.69 12.92 -10.07
CA ASN A 191 19.43 14.18 -10.05
C ASN A 191 18.77 15.41 -9.38
N VAL A 192 17.55 15.30 -8.84
CA VAL A 192 16.88 16.36 -8.03
C VAL A 192 17.62 16.70 -6.73
N GLY A 193 18.65 15.92 -6.38
CA GLY A 193 19.45 16.11 -5.17
C GLY A 193 18.94 15.37 -3.92
N LYS A 194 18.08 14.35 -4.08
CA LYS A 194 17.61 13.48 -2.98
C LYS A 194 18.74 12.92 -2.11
N SER A 195 19.74 12.32 -2.73
CA SER A 195 20.88 11.72 -2.02
C SER A 195 21.70 12.78 -1.28
N SER A 196 21.94 13.92 -1.92
CA SER A 196 22.64 15.06 -1.31
C SER A 196 21.86 15.63 -0.12
N MET A 197 20.53 15.75 -0.23
CA MET A 197 19.65 16.22 0.85
C MET A 197 19.73 15.31 2.06
N ILE A 198 19.63 13.99 1.84
CA ILE A 198 19.68 13.00 2.93
C ILE A 198 21.06 13.01 3.59
N ASN A 199 22.16 13.00 2.82
CA ASN A 199 23.50 13.09 3.40
C ASN A 199 23.70 14.39 4.20
N ARG A 200 23.15 15.51 3.73
CA ARG A 200 23.19 16.78 4.44
C ARG A 200 22.40 16.76 5.74
N ILE A 201 21.27 16.05 5.75
CA ILE A 201 20.48 15.80 6.96
C ILE A 201 21.28 14.93 7.93
N LEU A 202 21.89 13.84 7.47
CA LEU A 202 22.70 12.93 8.31
C LEU A 202 23.90 13.63 8.94
N GLY A 203 24.55 14.54 8.20
CA GLY A 203 25.70 15.31 8.68
C GLY A 203 25.36 16.59 9.45
N HIS A 204 24.11 16.81 9.83
CA HIS A 204 23.71 18.02 10.57
C HIS A 204 24.03 17.86 12.06
N ASP A 205 24.71 18.84 12.68
CA ASP A 205 25.34 18.81 14.03
C ASP A 205 24.48 18.31 15.21
N ARG A 206 23.16 18.19 15.03
CA ARG A 206 22.19 17.80 16.06
C ARG A 206 21.51 16.45 15.79
N MET A 207 21.90 15.76 14.73
CA MET A 207 21.33 14.49 14.33
C MET A 207 22.20 13.36 14.88
N VAL A 208 21.59 12.51 15.71
CA VAL A 208 22.18 11.22 16.05
C VAL A 208 21.64 10.20 15.05
N VAL A 209 22.54 9.44 14.44
CA VAL A 209 22.22 8.47 13.38
C VAL A 209 22.52 7.08 13.91
N SER A 210 21.52 6.20 13.90
CA SER A 210 21.70 4.77 14.17
C SER A 210 21.08 3.95 13.04
N GLU A 211 21.74 2.84 12.72
CA GLU A 211 21.18 1.87 11.78
C GLU A 211 20.26 0.93 12.54
N VAL A 212 19.09 0.70 11.98
CA VAL A 212 18.14 -0.25 12.55
C VAL A 212 18.18 -1.50 11.69
N SER A 213 18.97 -2.48 12.14
CA SER A 213 19.09 -3.80 11.52
C SER A 213 17.86 -4.62 11.87
N GLY A 214 17.18 -5.19 10.86
CA GLY A 214 15.95 -5.97 11.06
C GLY A 214 14.88 -5.78 9.98
N THR A 215 15.06 -4.82 9.07
CA THR A 215 14.18 -4.66 7.90
C THR A 215 14.65 -5.54 6.74
N THR A 216 13.70 -6.04 5.94
CA THR A 216 13.88 -6.94 4.77
C THR A 216 15.26 -6.83 4.12
N ARG A 217 15.98 -7.96 4.01
CA ARG A 217 17.36 -8.28 3.55
C ARG A 217 18.18 -7.32 2.66
N ASP A 218 17.61 -6.27 2.09
CA ASP A 218 18.26 -5.32 1.16
C ASP A 218 18.00 -3.82 1.42
N SER A 219 17.15 -3.42 2.38
CA SER A 219 16.89 -2.01 2.68
C SER A 219 17.31 -1.64 4.11
N VAL A 220 18.39 -0.88 4.27
CA VAL A 220 18.75 -0.27 5.57
C VAL A 220 17.89 0.99 5.73
N ASP A 221 16.94 0.97 6.66
CA ASP A 221 16.29 2.17 7.16
C ASP A 221 17.20 2.86 8.18
N THR A 222 17.16 4.20 8.22
CA THR A 222 18.04 4.97 9.10
C THR A 222 17.22 5.68 10.17
N LEU A 223 17.47 5.37 11.45
CA LEU A 223 16.85 6.08 12.57
C LEU A 223 17.64 7.36 12.87
N LEU A 224 16.93 8.47 12.91
CA LEU A 224 17.45 9.79 13.24
C LEU A 224 16.80 10.30 14.52
N THR A 225 17.63 10.74 15.45
CA THR A 225 17.17 11.43 16.66
C THR A 225 17.56 12.90 16.59
N HIS A 226 16.58 13.79 16.74
CA HIS A 226 16.78 15.23 16.84
C HIS A 226 16.10 15.76 18.10
N GLY A 227 16.89 16.01 19.15
CA GLY A 227 16.38 16.33 20.47
C GLY A 227 15.59 15.16 21.04
N LYS A 228 14.29 15.36 21.30
CA LYS A 228 13.37 14.32 21.83
C LYS A 228 12.54 13.60 20.76
N TYR A 229 12.77 13.91 19.49
CA TYR A 229 11.96 13.40 18.37
C TYR A 229 12.77 12.39 17.57
N ASN A 230 12.12 11.29 17.20
CA ASN A 230 12.69 10.20 16.45
C ASN A 230 12.06 10.14 15.05
N TYR A 231 12.89 9.94 14.03
CA TYR A 231 12.48 9.88 12.63
C TYR A 231 13.12 8.67 11.98
N LEU A 232 12.31 7.77 11.43
CA LEU A 232 12.81 6.64 10.65
C LEU A 232 12.80 7.02 9.17
N LEU A 233 13.97 7.14 8.55
CA LEU A 233 14.10 7.34 7.13
C LEU A 233 13.93 6.00 6.40
N ILE A 234 12.87 5.91 5.60
CA ILE A 234 12.51 4.71 4.84
C ILE A 234 13.33 4.64 3.54
N ASP A 235 13.83 3.44 3.21
CA ASP A 235 14.52 3.09 1.96
C ASP A 235 15.76 3.96 1.69
N THR A 236 16.68 4.04 2.67
CA THR A 236 17.95 4.77 2.53
C THR A 236 19.06 3.99 1.81
N ALA A 237 18.87 2.69 1.57
CA ALA A 237 19.86 1.82 0.90
C ALA A 237 20.23 2.29 -0.52
N GLY A 238 19.26 2.82 -1.27
CA GLY A 238 19.50 3.39 -2.61
C GLY A 238 20.31 4.70 -2.61
N ILE A 239 20.48 5.35 -1.46
CA ILE A 239 21.28 6.58 -1.31
C ILE A 239 22.74 6.25 -0.99
N ARG A 240 23.01 5.19 -0.21
CA ARG A 240 24.38 4.77 0.16
C ARG A 240 25.12 4.01 -0.95
N ARG A 241 24.42 3.28 -1.83
CA ARG A 241 25.05 2.51 -2.94
C ARG A 241 25.48 3.35 -4.16
N LYS A 242 25.22 4.66 -4.21
CA LYS A 242 25.52 5.55 -5.36
C LYS A 242 27.01 5.91 -5.54
N GLY A 243 27.90 4.94 -5.37
CA GLY A 243 29.29 5.03 -5.85
C GLY A 243 29.49 4.46 -7.25
N LYS A 244 28.71 3.46 -7.69
CA LYS A 244 29.02 2.69 -8.91
C LYS A 244 27.79 1.98 -9.51
N THR A 245 26.97 2.63 -10.34
CA THR A 245 26.28 1.98 -11.48
C THR A 245 25.46 2.99 -12.30
N LYS A 246 25.62 2.94 -13.63
CA LYS A 246 24.85 3.73 -14.60
C LYS A 246 23.51 3.06 -14.91
N GLU A 247 22.46 3.88 -14.86
CA GLU A 247 21.20 3.88 -15.62
C GLU A 247 20.76 2.60 -16.34
N LYS A 248 19.62 2.04 -15.89
CA LYS A 248 18.63 1.33 -16.73
C LYS A 248 17.28 1.06 -16.03
N LEU A 249 16.76 1.94 -15.16
CA LEU A 249 15.74 1.54 -14.18
C LEU A 249 14.71 2.64 -13.78
N GLU A 250 14.02 3.26 -14.74
CA GLU A 250 12.93 4.21 -14.40
C GLU A 250 11.68 3.52 -13.84
N LYS A 251 11.23 2.41 -14.44
CA LYS A 251 10.02 1.69 -13.99
C LYS A 251 10.14 1.11 -12.57
N PHE A 252 11.30 0.57 -12.20
CA PHE A 252 11.53 0.06 -10.84
C PHE A 252 11.64 1.18 -9.79
N SER A 253 11.93 2.42 -10.20
CA SER A 253 11.92 3.56 -9.28
C SER A 253 10.52 3.89 -8.79
N ILE A 254 9.49 3.61 -9.59
CA ILE A 254 8.08 3.84 -9.21
C ILE A 254 7.60 2.76 -8.23
N LEU A 255 7.88 1.48 -8.50
CA LEU A 255 7.52 0.39 -7.59
C LEU A 255 8.18 0.53 -6.21
N LYS A 256 9.46 0.94 -6.18
CA LYS A 256 10.14 1.27 -4.91
C LYS A 256 9.51 2.47 -4.22
N ALA A 257 9.11 3.49 -4.99
CA ALA A 257 8.43 4.64 -4.42
C ALA A 257 7.08 4.24 -3.80
N LEU A 258 6.29 3.39 -4.45
CA LEU A 258 5.03 2.88 -3.93
C LEU A 258 5.24 2.04 -2.65
N ALA A 259 6.21 1.13 -2.64
CA ALA A 259 6.54 0.34 -1.44
C ALA A 259 7.00 1.22 -0.27
N ALA A 260 7.78 2.27 -0.53
CA ALA A 260 8.19 3.23 0.50
C ALA A 260 7.02 4.11 0.98
N LEU A 261 6.07 4.46 0.10
CA LEU A 261 4.84 5.18 0.47
C LEU A 261 3.97 4.34 1.42
N GLU A 262 3.89 3.02 1.22
CA GLU A 262 3.15 2.14 2.13
C GLU A 262 3.71 2.14 3.56
N LYS A 263 5.05 2.20 3.68
CA LYS A 263 5.78 2.12 4.96
C LYS A 263 5.90 3.47 5.68
N CYS A 264 5.72 4.61 5.00
CA CYS A 264 5.93 5.93 5.60
C CYS A 264 4.65 6.58 6.15
N ASP A 265 4.80 7.46 7.14
CA ASP A 265 3.74 8.36 7.60
C ASP A 265 3.72 9.63 6.74
N ILE A 266 4.90 10.16 6.42
CA ILE A 266 5.09 11.43 5.70
C ILE A 266 6.03 11.22 4.51
N ALA A 267 5.57 11.62 3.34
CA ALA A 267 6.34 11.74 2.12
C ALA A 267 6.92 13.16 1.97
N VAL A 268 8.22 13.26 1.73
CA VAL A 268 8.90 14.51 1.34
C VAL A 268 9.26 14.39 -0.14
N VAL A 269 8.53 15.09 -1.01
CA VAL A 269 8.76 15.09 -2.45
C VAL A 269 9.67 16.25 -2.82
N LEU A 270 10.86 15.94 -3.33
CA LEU A 270 11.80 16.93 -3.81
C LEU A 270 11.46 17.38 -5.23
N ILE A 271 11.51 18.68 -5.43
CA ILE A 271 11.35 19.35 -6.73
C ILE A 271 12.63 20.13 -7.01
N ASP A 272 13.10 20.12 -8.26
CA ASP A 272 14.29 20.88 -8.65
C ASP A 272 13.92 22.35 -8.89
N ALA A 273 14.64 23.29 -8.29
CA ALA A 273 14.38 24.72 -8.53
C ALA A 273 14.71 25.16 -9.96
N GLU A 274 15.69 24.54 -10.63
CA GLU A 274 16.05 24.91 -12.00
C GLU A 274 15.03 24.39 -13.00
N GLU A 275 14.63 23.12 -12.86
CA GLU A 275 13.72 22.47 -13.81
C GLU A 275 12.24 22.74 -13.50
N GLY A 276 11.90 23.04 -12.25
CA GLY A 276 10.52 23.15 -11.79
C GLY A 276 9.83 21.80 -11.59
N ILE A 277 8.50 21.83 -11.49
CA ILE A 277 7.67 20.63 -11.31
C ILE A 277 7.44 19.93 -12.65
N THR A 278 7.53 18.60 -12.65
CA THR A 278 7.31 17.78 -13.86
C THR A 278 6.16 16.78 -13.68
N GLU A 279 5.78 16.11 -14.77
CA GLU A 279 4.73 15.09 -14.75
C GLU A 279 5.05 13.93 -13.79
N GLN A 280 6.31 13.52 -13.67
CA GLN A 280 6.70 12.45 -12.74
C GLN A 280 6.56 12.89 -11.29
N ASP A 281 6.85 14.15 -10.97
CA ASP A 281 6.66 14.71 -9.63
C ASP A 281 5.16 14.73 -9.29
N THR A 282 4.32 15.21 -10.22
CA THR A 282 2.85 15.21 -10.08
C THR A 282 2.29 13.81 -9.86
N LYS A 283 2.80 12.78 -10.55
CA LYS A 283 2.38 11.38 -10.35
C LYS A 283 2.68 10.89 -8.93
N VAL A 284 3.90 11.11 -8.43
CA VAL A 284 4.28 10.72 -7.06
C VAL A 284 3.46 11.45 -6.01
N ILE A 285 3.21 12.75 -6.23
CA ILE A 285 2.33 13.57 -5.36
C ILE A 285 0.90 13.02 -5.38
N GLY A 286 0.37 12.65 -6.55
CA GLY A 286 -0.92 11.99 -6.72
C GLY A 286 -1.02 10.69 -5.92
N TYR A 287 -0.07 9.77 -6.10
CA TYR A 287 -0.03 8.51 -5.35
C TYR A 287 0.06 8.72 -3.84
N THR A 288 0.83 9.73 -3.40
CA THR A 288 0.92 10.08 -1.98
C THR A 288 -0.44 10.48 -1.40
N GLN A 289 -1.18 11.31 -2.15
CA GLN A 289 -2.52 11.77 -1.78
C GLN A 289 -3.54 10.63 -1.76
N GLU A 290 -3.52 9.75 -2.77
CA GLU A 290 -4.40 8.58 -2.87
C GLU A 290 -4.20 7.62 -1.70
N GLN A 291 -2.94 7.40 -1.31
CA GLN A 291 -2.57 6.60 -0.13
C GLN A 291 -2.84 7.31 1.20
N GLY A 292 -3.29 8.57 1.17
CA GLY A 292 -3.61 9.36 2.35
C GLY A 292 -2.41 9.64 3.24
N ARG A 293 -1.19 9.73 2.70
CA ARG A 293 0.03 10.00 3.49
C ARG A 293 0.20 11.49 3.74
N GLY A 294 0.88 11.86 4.83
CA GLY A 294 1.32 13.24 5.02
C GLY A 294 2.26 13.64 3.89
N LEU A 295 2.19 14.89 3.43
CA LEU A 295 2.95 15.35 2.27
C LEU A 295 3.65 16.67 2.57
N ILE A 296 4.92 16.76 2.21
CA ILE A 296 5.70 18.00 2.19
C ILE A 296 6.35 18.11 0.81
N LEU A 297 6.19 19.27 0.18
CA LEU A 297 6.89 19.61 -1.07
C LEU A 297 8.16 20.37 -0.71
N LEU A 298 9.31 19.92 -1.22
CA LEU A 298 10.62 20.49 -0.91
C LEU A 298 11.33 20.90 -2.21
N VAL A 299 11.31 22.20 -2.53
CA VAL A 299 12.04 22.75 -3.67
C VAL A 299 13.52 22.83 -3.30
N ASN A 300 14.32 21.93 -3.87
CA ASN A 300 15.76 21.83 -3.65
C ASN A 300 16.55 22.68 -4.66
N LYS A 301 17.85 22.87 -4.42
CA LYS A 301 18.75 23.73 -5.21
C LYS A 301 18.33 25.21 -5.22
N TRP A 302 17.66 25.66 -4.17
CA TRP A 302 17.19 27.04 -4.06
C TRP A 302 18.31 28.09 -4.12
N ASP A 303 19.56 27.69 -3.83
CA ASP A 303 20.75 28.53 -3.96
C ASP A 303 20.98 29.05 -5.39
N LEU A 304 20.50 28.32 -6.42
CA LEU A 304 20.67 28.69 -7.82
C LEU A 304 19.69 29.78 -8.28
N VAL A 305 18.55 29.92 -7.59
CA VAL A 305 17.50 30.89 -7.91
C VAL A 305 17.35 31.97 -6.83
N LYS A 306 18.24 32.01 -5.83
CA LYS A 306 18.10 32.86 -4.63
C LYS A 306 18.03 34.37 -4.95
N ASP A 307 18.68 34.80 -6.03
CA ASP A 307 18.80 36.20 -6.42
C ASP A 307 17.81 36.59 -7.55
N ASP A 308 17.04 35.63 -8.08
CA ASP A 308 16.08 35.84 -9.17
C ASP A 308 14.64 35.73 -8.67
N LYS A 309 14.05 36.87 -8.30
CA LYS A 309 12.67 36.94 -7.77
C LYS A 309 11.60 36.54 -8.79
N GLU A 310 11.81 36.84 -10.06
CA GLU A 310 10.86 36.47 -11.11
C GLU A 310 10.84 34.95 -11.30
N ARG A 311 12.03 34.32 -11.34
CA ARG A 311 12.14 32.86 -11.40
C ARG A 311 11.54 32.19 -10.17
N GLN A 312 11.76 32.72 -8.97
CA GLN A 312 11.13 32.20 -7.75
C GLN A 312 9.60 32.24 -7.83
N LYS A 313 9.04 33.37 -8.25
CA LYS A 313 7.58 33.52 -8.41
C LYS A 313 7.03 32.54 -9.45
N GLN A 314 7.75 32.37 -10.56
CA GLN A 314 7.40 31.43 -11.60
C GLN A 314 7.32 29.99 -11.07
N ILE A 315 8.37 29.50 -10.39
CA ILE A 315 8.42 28.14 -9.84
C ILE A 315 7.27 27.89 -8.87
N MET A 316 7.00 28.84 -7.97
CA MET A 316 5.91 28.71 -7.00
C MET A 316 4.55 28.69 -7.69
N GLY A 317 4.37 29.47 -8.76
CA GLY A 317 3.17 29.46 -9.59
C GLY A 317 2.98 28.15 -10.36
N GLU A 318 4.05 27.62 -10.96
CA GLU A 318 4.04 26.33 -11.67
C GLU A 318 3.62 25.18 -10.74
N ILE A 319 4.16 25.13 -9.52
CA ILE A 319 3.78 24.12 -8.51
C ILE A 319 2.30 24.28 -8.13
N ALA A 320 1.85 25.50 -7.84
CA ALA A 320 0.47 25.75 -7.44
C ALA A 320 -0.55 25.36 -8.54
N LEU A 321 -0.18 25.55 -9.82
CA LEU A 321 -1.01 25.16 -10.97
C LEU A 321 -0.99 23.66 -11.24
N ALA A 322 0.16 23.00 -11.04
CA ALA A 322 0.32 21.58 -11.34
C ALA A 322 -0.31 20.66 -10.28
N VAL A 323 -0.32 21.07 -9.01
CA VAL A 323 -0.81 20.22 -7.90
C VAL A 323 -1.85 20.91 -6.98
N PRO A 324 -2.94 21.49 -7.54
CA PRO A 324 -3.96 22.19 -6.74
C PRO A 324 -4.72 21.26 -5.78
N PHE A 325 -4.69 19.95 -6.02
CA PHE A 325 -5.36 18.93 -5.21
C PHE A 325 -4.65 18.64 -3.87
N VAL A 326 -3.41 19.11 -3.69
CA VAL A 326 -2.66 19.01 -2.42
C VAL A 326 -2.36 20.38 -1.80
N GLY A 327 -3.27 21.35 -1.95
CA GLY A 327 -3.09 22.70 -1.40
C GLY A 327 -2.88 22.77 0.13
N PHE A 328 -3.11 21.68 0.86
CA PHE A 328 -2.76 21.57 2.29
C PHE A 328 -1.26 21.31 2.52
N ALA A 329 -0.54 20.74 1.55
CA ALA A 329 0.83 20.28 1.75
C ALA A 329 1.79 21.47 1.95
N PRO A 330 2.58 21.51 3.03
CA PRO A 330 3.59 22.55 3.20
C PRO A 330 4.61 22.55 2.05
N LEU A 331 4.83 23.73 1.47
CA LEU A 331 5.85 23.98 0.45
C LEU A 331 7.06 24.68 1.10
N LEU A 332 8.20 24.01 1.06
CA LEU A 332 9.46 24.50 1.62
C LEU A 332 10.51 24.65 0.52
N THR A 333 11.43 25.58 0.72
CA THR A 333 12.60 25.79 -0.14
C THR A 333 13.86 25.40 0.62
N ALA A 334 14.76 24.65 -0.01
CA ALA A 334 16.01 24.23 0.60
C ALA A 334 17.15 24.12 -0.43
N SER A 335 18.35 23.97 0.09
CA SER A 335 19.54 23.67 -0.69
C SER A 335 20.35 22.62 0.04
N ALA A 336 20.44 21.43 -0.55
CA ALA A 336 21.32 20.37 -0.04
C ALA A 336 22.80 20.81 -0.01
N LEU A 337 23.21 21.65 -0.97
CA LEU A 337 24.58 22.15 -1.09
C LEU A 337 24.94 23.10 0.06
N THR A 338 24.15 24.16 0.25
CA THR A 338 24.42 25.19 1.26
C THR A 338 23.91 24.81 2.63
N GLY A 339 22.94 23.90 2.73
CA GLY A 339 22.19 23.59 3.95
C GLY A 339 21.04 24.56 4.25
N TYR A 340 20.79 25.53 3.38
CA TYR A 340 19.65 26.45 3.51
C TYR A 340 18.33 25.68 3.61
N GLY A 341 17.41 26.14 4.46
CA GLY A 341 16.06 25.58 4.60
C GLY A 341 15.94 24.28 5.41
N ILE A 342 17.03 23.52 5.59
CA ILE A 342 16.98 22.19 6.25
C ILE A 342 16.50 22.27 7.71
N LYS A 343 16.93 23.30 8.45
CA LYS A 343 16.49 23.50 9.84
C LYS A 343 14.96 23.63 9.99
N ARG A 344 14.26 24.11 8.96
CA ARG A 344 12.79 24.25 8.94
C ARG A 344 12.06 22.96 8.59
N LEU A 345 12.75 21.98 8.00
CA LEU A 345 12.13 20.73 7.55
C LEU A 345 11.58 19.93 8.75
N PHE A 346 12.39 19.70 9.78
CA PHE A 346 11.98 18.88 10.94
C PHE A 346 10.83 19.48 11.77
N PRO A 347 10.82 20.78 12.11
CA PRO A 347 9.64 21.40 12.72
C PRO A 347 8.37 21.25 11.86
N THR A 348 8.51 21.33 10.54
CA THR A 348 7.40 21.13 9.60
C THR A 348 6.92 19.68 9.62
N ILE A 349 7.82 18.69 9.54
CA ILE A 349 7.50 17.26 9.68
C ILE A 349 6.75 17.02 10.99
N GLY A 350 7.24 17.55 12.11
CA GLY A 350 6.55 17.41 13.40
C GLY A 350 5.17 18.07 13.42
N SER A 351 4.98 19.21 12.75
CA SER A 351 3.66 19.85 12.62
C SER A 351 2.69 19.04 11.77
N VAL A 352 3.15 18.50 10.65
CA VAL A 352 2.35 17.63 9.77
C VAL A 352 1.97 16.37 10.54
N TYR A 353 2.93 15.73 11.22
CA TYR A 353 2.70 14.51 11.97
C TYR A 353 1.66 14.68 13.09
N ARG A 354 1.73 15.78 13.85
CA ARG A 354 0.74 16.07 14.90
C ARG A 354 -0.69 16.15 14.35
N GLN A 355 -0.89 16.81 13.20
CA GLN A 355 -2.20 16.85 12.56
C GLN A 355 -2.58 15.48 11.98
N PHE A 356 -1.61 14.74 11.44
CA PHE A 356 -1.80 13.44 10.81
C PHE A 356 -2.30 12.38 11.81
N THR A 357 -1.87 12.48 13.06
CA THR A 357 -2.22 11.59 14.17
C THR A 357 -3.31 12.16 15.09
N SER A 358 -3.88 13.32 14.78
CA SER A 358 -4.85 13.98 15.66
C SER A 358 -6.11 13.14 15.86
N VAL A 359 -6.61 13.13 17.09
CA VAL A 359 -7.86 12.47 17.49
C VAL A 359 -8.81 13.53 18.07
N PHE A 360 -10.06 13.49 17.64
CA PHE A 360 -11.07 14.48 17.99
C PHE A 360 -12.26 13.82 18.73
N PRO A 361 -12.78 14.45 19.81
CA PRO A 361 -13.97 13.97 20.49
C PRO A 361 -15.20 13.95 19.57
N THR A 362 -15.99 12.87 19.63
CA THR A 362 -17.22 12.72 18.83
C THR A 362 -18.19 13.88 19.03
N SER A 363 -18.30 14.45 20.23
CA SER A 363 -19.15 15.61 20.51
C SER A 363 -18.75 16.86 19.72
N ALA A 364 -17.45 17.15 19.63
CA ALA A 364 -16.92 18.28 18.86
C ALA A 364 -17.17 18.08 17.36
N LEU A 365 -16.98 16.86 16.85
CA LEU A 365 -17.23 16.52 15.44
C LEU A 365 -18.72 16.67 15.08
N ASN A 366 -19.63 16.24 15.96
CA ASN A 366 -21.06 16.36 15.70
C ASN A 366 -21.55 17.82 15.75
N ARG A 367 -20.99 18.65 16.65
CA ARG A 367 -21.25 20.08 16.65
C ARG A 367 -20.80 20.71 15.33
N LEU A 368 -19.57 20.42 14.90
CA LEU A 368 -19.04 20.92 13.63
C LEU A 368 -19.88 20.50 12.42
N LEU A 369 -20.36 19.25 12.39
CA LEU A 369 -21.26 18.77 11.35
C LEU A 369 -22.61 19.53 11.37
N GLN A 370 -23.16 19.76 12.55
CA GLN A 370 -24.41 20.50 12.70
C GLN A 370 -24.26 21.93 12.19
N ASP A 371 -23.23 22.66 12.65
CA ASP A 371 -22.94 24.02 12.22
C ASP A 371 -22.76 24.09 10.69
N ALA A 372 -22.05 23.13 10.09
CA ALA A 372 -21.86 23.07 8.64
C ALA A 372 -23.18 22.83 7.86
N VAL A 373 -24.10 22.04 8.41
CA VAL A 373 -25.41 21.74 7.79
C VAL A 373 -26.39 22.91 7.94
N GLU A 374 -26.28 23.67 9.04
CA GLU A 374 -27.05 24.90 9.26
C GLU A 374 -26.58 26.03 8.34
N ASP A 375 -25.27 26.23 8.21
CA ASP A 375 -24.66 27.23 7.32
C ASP A 375 -24.99 26.98 5.84
N HIS A 376 -24.97 25.71 5.41
CA HIS A 376 -25.25 25.33 4.03
C HIS A 376 -26.18 24.12 3.99
N SER A 377 -27.45 24.37 3.67
CA SER A 377 -28.51 23.36 3.67
C SER A 377 -28.20 22.17 2.73
N PRO A 378 -28.42 20.91 3.19
CA PRO A 378 -28.26 19.72 2.37
C PRO A 378 -29.15 19.73 1.12
N PRO A 379 -28.66 19.24 -0.02
CA PRO A 379 -29.46 19.15 -1.23
C PRO A 379 -30.61 18.14 -1.11
N ILE A 380 -31.59 18.26 -2.00
CA ILE A 380 -32.70 17.31 -2.11
C ILE A 380 -32.31 16.20 -3.09
N TYR A 381 -32.55 14.96 -2.71
CA TYR A 381 -32.34 13.79 -3.54
C TYR A 381 -33.60 12.90 -3.53
N LYS A 382 -34.13 12.56 -4.71
CA LYS A 382 -35.37 11.77 -4.87
C LYS A 382 -36.52 12.29 -3.99
N ASN A 383 -36.80 13.59 -4.09
CA ASN A 383 -37.84 14.31 -3.33
C ASN A 383 -37.70 14.23 -1.79
N LYS A 384 -36.52 13.88 -1.28
CA LYS A 384 -36.21 13.88 0.16
C LYS A 384 -34.96 14.70 0.41
N ARG A 385 -35.00 15.56 1.43
CA ARG A 385 -33.80 16.27 1.88
C ARG A 385 -32.78 15.26 2.42
N LEU A 386 -31.51 15.42 2.05
CA LEU A 386 -30.44 14.64 2.66
C LEU A 386 -30.36 14.98 4.15
N LYS A 387 -30.25 13.95 4.98
CA LYS A 387 -30.09 14.05 6.42
C LYS A 387 -28.74 13.49 6.79
N PHE A 388 -27.93 14.27 7.49
CA PHE A 388 -26.69 13.82 8.11
C PHE A 388 -26.95 13.68 9.61
N TYR A 389 -26.90 12.45 10.11
CA TYR A 389 -27.36 12.11 11.46
C TYR A 389 -26.31 12.35 12.53
N TYR A 390 -25.11 11.82 12.29
CA TYR A 390 -23.97 11.96 13.17
C TYR A 390 -22.69 11.66 12.42
N THR A 391 -21.56 12.05 13.01
CA THR A 391 -20.22 11.73 12.53
C THR A 391 -19.33 11.19 13.64
N SER A 392 -18.30 10.45 13.27
CA SER A 392 -17.23 10.00 14.16
C SER A 392 -15.92 9.89 13.40
N GLN A 393 -14.81 10.01 14.13
CA GLN A 393 -13.51 9.62 13.61
C GLN A 393 -13.35 8.10 13.73
N VAL A 394 -12.98 7.44 12.62
CA VAL A 394 -12.80 5.98 12.54
C VAL A 394 -11.35 5.57 12.33
N GLY A 395 -10.46 6.55 12.15
CA GLY A 395 -9.04 6.30 11.98
C GLY A 395 -8.22 7.59 12.10
N SER A 396 -6.94 7.39 12.36
CA SER A 396 -5.87 8.39 12.30
C SER A 396 -4.81 7.89 11.32
N ARG A 397 -3.98 8.79 10.78
CA ARG A 397 -2.95 8.48 9.76
C ARG A 397 -3.53 7.99 8.40
N PRO A 398 -4.28 8.83 7.66
CA PRO A 398 -4.69 10.20 7.96
C PRO A 398 -5.95 10.26 8.86
N PRO A 399 -6.37 11.44 9.34
CA PRO A 399 -7.68 11.60 9.97
C PRO A 399 -8.82 11.12 9.05
N LYS A 400 -9.52 10.06 9.48
CA LYS A 400 -10.64 9.47 8.75
C LYS A 400 -11.94 9.70 9.50
N PHE A 401 -12.90 10.33 8.85
CA PHE A 401 -14.21 10.63 9.40
C PHE A 401 -15.28 9.88 8.61
N VAL A 402 -16.31 9.40 9.31
CA VAL A 402 -17.51 8.85 8.68
C VAL A 402 -18.71 9.70 9.08
N ILE A 403 -19.51 10.10 8.11
CA ILE A 403 -20.82 10.74 8.32
C ILE A 403 -21.91 9.74 7.95
N MET A 404 -22.83 9.51 8.88
CA MET A 404 -24.01 8.69 8.61
C MET A 404 -25.11 9.54 8.01
N SER A 405 -25.62 9.13 6.84
CA SER A 405 -26.66 9.84 6.11
C SER A 405 -27.86 8.95 5.80
N ASN A 406 -28.97 9.56 5.36
CA ASN A 406 -30.12 8.80 4.83
C ASN A 406 -29.91 8.26 3.41
N SER A 407 -29.01 8.86 2.63
CA SER A 407 -28.61 8.39 1.30
C SER A 407 -27.27 9.00 0.88
N SER A 408 -26.19 8.23 0.95
CA SER A 408 -24.85 8.61 0.50
C SER A 408 -24.82 8.85 -1.01
N LYS A 409 -25.56 8.04 -1.77
CA LYS A 409 -25.71 8.18 -3.24
C LYS A 409 -26.30 9.52 -3.68
N GLY A 410 -27.01 10.22 -2.79
CA GLY A 410 -27.57 11.52 -3.09
C GLY A 410 -26.62 12.68 -2.87
N VAL A 411 -25.48 12.45 -2.20
CA VAL A 411 -24.50 13.49 -1.92
C VAL A 411 -23.66 13.74 -3.17
N HIS A 412 -23.76 14.95 -3.71
CA HIS A 412 -22.93 15.40 -4.81
C HIS A 412 -21.52 15.78 -4.33
N PHE A 413 -20.50 15.59 -5.18
CA PHE A 413 -19.10 15.84 -4.84
C PHE A 413 -18.85 17.27 -4.31
N SER A 414 -19.63 18.25 -4.76
CA SER A 414 -19.50 19.64 -4.31
C SER A 414 -19.85 19.81 -2.83
N TYR A 415 -20.87 19.09 -2.35
CA TYR A 415 -21.29 19.14 -0.95
C TYR A 415 -20.34 18.32 -0.06
N GLU A 416 -19.83 17.20 -0.57
CA GLU A 416 -18.77 16.44 0.09
C GLU A 416 -17.49 17.28 0.26
N ARG A 417 -17.09 18.01 -0.78
CA ARG A 417 -15.96 18.95 -0.74
C ARG A 417 -16.19 20.08 0.26
N TYR A 418 -17.41 20.64 0.30
CA TYR A 418 -17.81 21.63 1.29
C TYR A 418 -17.63 21.10 2.72
N LEU A 419 -18.20 19.93 3.03
CA LEU A 419 -18.06 19.30 4.34
C LEU A 419 -16.59 19.02 4.68
N THR A 420 -15.82 18.53 3.71
CA THR A 420 -14.39 18.24 3.89
C THR A 420 -13.61 19.50 4.26
N ASN A 421 -13.89 20.63 3.61
CA ASN A 421 -13.28 21.92 3.94
C ASN A 421 -13.73 22.43 5.32
N ARG A 422 -15.02 22.29 5.67
CA ARG A 422 -15.50 22.64 7.03
C ARG A 422 -14.81 21.83 8.12
N PHE A 423 -14.58 20.54 7.88
CA PHE A 423 -13.82 19.69 8.80
C PHE A 423 -12.35 20.10 8.85
N ARG A 424 -11.75 20.44 7.71
CA ARG A 424 -10.37 20.96 7.66
C ARG A 424 -10.21 22.20 8.52
N ASP A 425 -11.05 23.20 8.29
CA ASP A 425 -10.94 24.50 8.95
C ASP A 425 -11.31 24.41 10.43
N GLY A 426 -12.43 23.74 10.75
CA GLY A 426 -12.93 23.62 12.12
C GLY A 426 -12.05 22.78 13.05
N LEU A 427 -11.20 21.91 12.50
CA LEU A 427 -10.29 21.04 13.25
C LEU A 427 -8.82 21.47 13.16
N GLY A 428 -8.49 22.52 12.39
CA GLY A 428 -7.11 22.99 12.21
C GLY A 428 -6.21 21.97 11.49
N LEU A 429 -6.77 21.23 10.54
CA LEU A 429 -6.09 20.18 9.76
C LEU A 429 -5.58 20.71 8.42
N ASP A 430 -4.93 21.87 8.44
CA ASP A 430 -4.49 22.62 7.26
C ASP A 430 -3.28 22.02 6.54
N LYS A 431 -2.62 21.00 7.12
CA LYS A 431 -1.36 20.41 6.61
C LYS A 431 -1.42 18.93 6.25
N VAL A 432 -2.61 18.32 6.30
CA VAL A 432 -2.77 16.88 6.08
C VAL A 432 -3.95 16.55 5.18
N PRO A 433 -3.90 15.41 4.48
CA PRO A 433 -5.10 14.90 3.83
C PRO A 433 -6.14 14.52 4.88
N ILE A 434 -7.42 14.70 4.52
CA ILE A 434 -8.56 14.27 5.32
C ILE A 434 -9.37 13.30 4.47
N GLN A 435 -9.77 12.17 5.05
CA GLN A 435 -10.66 11.22 4.40
C GLN A 435 -12.05 11.31 5.04
N LEU A 436 -13.02 11.85 4.29
CA LEU A 436 -14.40 11.98 4.73
C LEU A 436 -15.27 11.00 3.95
N TYR A 437 -15.80 9.98 4.63
CA TYR A 437 -16.69 9.01 4.01
C TYR A 437 -18.13 9.28 4.42
N ILE A 438 -19.05 9.19 3.47
CA ILE A 438 -20.49 9.29 3.76
C ILE A 438 -21.11 7.91 3.53
N ARG A 439 -21.73 7.37 4.58
CA ARG A 439 -22.37 6.05 4.54
C ARG A 439 -23.87 6.16 4.78
N ASP A 440 -24.61 5.20 4.23
CA ASP A 440 -26.01 5.03 4.57
C ASP A 440 -26.11 4.52 6.01
N LYS A 441 -26.93 5.18 6.82
CA LYS A 441 -27.36 4.60 8.09
C LYS A 441 -28.10 3.31 7.75
N ASN A 442 -27.49 2.16 8.05
CA ASN A 442 -28.10 0.85 7.84
C ASN A 442 -29.57 0.90 8.24
N ARG A 443 -30.47 0.71 7.26
CA ARG A 443 -31.80 0.22 7.58
C ARG A 443 -31.57 -1.20 8.05
N ASP A 444 -31.64 -1.43 9.36
CA ASP A 444 -31.88 -2.77 9.86
C ASP A 444 -32.93 -3.40 8.96
N LYS A 445 -32.63 -4.56 8.39
CA LYS A 445 -33.66 -5.45 7.84
C LYS A 445 -34.53 -5.89 9.02
N LYS A 446 -35.35 -4.98 9.55
CA LYS A 446 -36.43 -5.31 10.47
C LYS A 446 -37.44 -6.13 9.67
N GLY A 447 -37.45 -7.43 9.97
CA GLY A 447 -38.54 -8.36 9.79
C GLY A 447 -39.33 -8.26 8.49
N LYS A 448 -38.91 -9.03 7.47
CA LYS A 448 -39.92 -9.79 6.74
C LYS A 448 -40.14 -11.08 7.52
N LYS A 449 -41.14 -11.06 8.40
CA LYS A 449 -41.84 -12.29 8.79
C LYS A 449 -42.52 -12.87 7.57
#